data_AF-A0A9D1M6Z5-F1
#
_entry.id   AF-A0A9D1M6Z5-F1
#
_cell.length_a   1.000
_cell.length_b   1.000
_cell.length_c   1.000
_cell.angle_alpha   90.00
_cell.angle_beta   90.00
_cell.angle_gamma   90.00
#
_symmetry.space_group_name_H-M   'P 1'
#
loop_
_entity.id
_entity.type
_entity.pdbx_description
1 polymer ?
#
loop_
_entity_poly.entity_id
_entity_poly.type
_entity_poly.pdbx_seq_one_letter_code
_entity_poly.pdbx_strand_id
1 'polypeptide(L)'
;HFRTSQIYQFYTYLNAQYKQEATKQKTKLQTSLIVISCISFCLILLAIYIVLQIRKISRIKETLSQSNEQLKELNNRLNLMNEELNRKNEELHEIGNVKEKYIAQFFDLCSSYINKMENYQNQLYKLAINHHYEMLIKRLKSTSQIDEELETLYKHFDSIFLSLYPTFIEDFNALLNEDEKITLKSEHLLNKELRIYALLRLGLVDSNKMASFLRCSISTIYNYRTKMRNKSRIERDDFENQVMQIGKTDAQ
;
A
#
# COMPACT_ATOMS: atom_id res chain seq x y z
N HIS A 1 -74.72 -69.48 -77.28
CA HIS A 1 -73.25 -69.36 -77.21
C HIS A 1 -72.69 -67.92 -77.24
N PHE A 2 -73.43 -66.90 -77.70
CA PHE A 2 -72.89 -65.53 -77.77
C PHE A 2 -72.97 -64.74 -76.44
N ARG A 3 -74.01 -64.97 -75.61
CA ARG A 3 -74.18 -64.26 -74.32
C ARG A 3 -73.16 -64.64 -73.24
N THR A 4 -72.67 -65.88 -73.22
CA THR A 4 -71.66 -66.34 -72.25
C THR A 4 -70.26 -65.77 -72.51
N SER A 5 -69.89 -65.55 -73.78
CA SER A 5 -68.59 -64.93 -74.13
C SER A 5 -68.53 -63.44 -73.77
N GLN A 6 -69.64 -62.71 -73.92
CA GLN A 6 -69.72 -61.29 -73.53
C GLN A 6 -69.69 -61.10 -72.01
N ILE A 7 -70.36 -61.97 -71.25
CA ILE A 7 -70.32 -61.95 -69.78
C ILE A 7 -68.90 -62.26 -69.26
N TYR A 8 -68.19 -63.19 -69.89
CA TYR A 8 -66.79 -63.51 -69.53
C TYR A 8 -65.82 -62.35 -69.87
N GLN A 9 -65.96 -61.73 -71.03
CA GLN A 9 -65.17 -60.54 -71.40
C GLN A 9 -65.46 -59.35 -70.46
N PHE A 10 -66.73 -59.13 -70.09
CA PHE A 10 -67.10 -58.10 -69.13
C PHE A 10 -66.54 -58.38 -67.73
N TYR A 11 -66.61 -59.63 -67.24
CA TYR A 11 -66.05 -60.02 -65.95
C TYR A 11 -64.52 -59.92 -65.89
N THR A 12 -63.82 -60.36 -66.94
CA THR A 12 -62.36 -60.24 -67.05
C THR A 12 -61.91 -58.78 -67.16
N TYR A 13 -62.65 -57.94 -67.88
CA TYR A 13 -62.42 -56.49 -67.92
C TYR A 13 -62.63 -55.83 -66.55
N LEU A 14 -63.73 -56.15 -65.86
CA LEU A 14 -64.01 -55.66 -64.51
C LEU A 14 -62.92 -56.06 -63.52
N ASN A 15 -62.49 -57.33 -63.56
CA ASN A 15 -61.44 -57.85 -62.70
C ASN A 15 -60.07 -57.24 -63.05
N ALA A 16 -59.80 -56.98 -64.33
CA ALA A 16 -58.59 -56.27 -64.77
C ALA A 16 -58.59 -54.81 -64.31
N GLN A 17 -59.72 -54.09 -64.40
CA GLN A 17 -59.86 -52.73 -63.88
C GLN A 17 -59.71 -52.70 -62.36
N TYR A 18 -60.36 -53.62 -61.64
CA TYR A 18 -60.22 -53.76 -60.18
C TYR A 18 -58.77 -54.06 -59.77
N LYS A 19 -58.09 -54.98 -60.47
CA LYS A 19 -56.67 -55.29 -60.25
C LYS A 19 -55.76 -54.11 -60.61
N GLN A 20 -56.11 -53.31 -61.62
CA GLN A 20 -55.39 -52.10 -62.00
C GLN A 20 -55.57 -50.98 -60.95
N GLU A 21 -56.77 -50.82 -60.39
CA GLU A 21 -57.02 -49.88 -59.29
C GLU A 21 -56.32 -50.32 -58.01
N ALA A 22 -56.36 -51.61 -57.67
CA ALA A 22 -55.66 -52.16 -56.51
C ALA A 22 -54.13 -52.01 -56.64
N THR A 23 -53.56 -52.22 -57.84
CA THR A 23 -52.12 -51.99 -58.09
C THR A 23 -51.76 -50.52 -58.08
N LYS A 24 -52.59 -49.62 -58.64
CA LYS A 24 -52.42 -48.16 -58.53
C LYS A 24 -52.50 -47.67 -57.08
N GLN A 25 -53.41 -48.22 -56.27
CA GLN A 25 -53.50 -47.90 -54.84
C GLN A 25 -52.27 -48.42 -54.09
N LYS A 26 -51.82 -49.64 -54.38
CA LYS A 26 -50.62 -50.22 -53.78
C LYS A 26 -49.35 -49.43 -54.14
N THR A 27 -49.18 -49.03 -55.39
CA THR A 27 -48.03 -48.22 -55.81
C THR A 27 -48.08 -46.82 -55.20
N LYS A 28 -49.24 -46.16 -55.16
CA LYS A 28 -49.41 -44.88 -54.44
C LYS A 28 -49.02 -45.01 -52.96
N LEU A 29 -49.46 -46.07 -52.30
CA LEU A 29 -49.12 -46.33 -50.89
C LEU A 29 -47.62 -46.58 -50.72
N GLN A 30 -46.99 -47.35 -51.61
CA GLN A 30 -45.54 -47.61 -51.61
C GLN A 30 -44.73 -46.34 -51.88
N THR A 31 -45.12 -45.50 -52.83
CA THR A 31 -44.44 -44.22 -53.09
C THR A 31 -44.59 -43.25 -51.92
N SER A 32 -45.77 -43.17 -51.30
CA SER A 32 -45.99 -42.34 -50.11
C SER A 32 -45.14 -42.83 -48.93
N LEU A 33 -45.01 -44.15 -48.73
CA LEU A 33 -44.15 -44.72 -47.69
C LEU A 33 -42.67 -44.38 -47.89
N ILE A 34 -42.16 -44.42 -49.13
CA ILE A 34 -40.79 -44.06 -49.46
C ILE A 34 -40.54 -42.57 -49.17
N VAL A 35 -41.44 -41.69 -49.61
CA VAL A 35 -41.33 -40.24 -49.37
C VAL A 35 -41.34 -39.92 -47.88
N ILE A 36 -42.27 -40.50 -47.12
CA ILE A 36 -42.34 -40.34 -45.66
C ILE A 36 -41.06 -40.86 -44.99
N SER A 37 -40.54 -42.00 -45.44
CA SER A 37 -39.29 -42.57 -44.92
C SER A 37 -38.10 -41.64 -45.18
N CYS A 38 -37.97 -41.11 -46.38
CA CYS A 38 -36.92 -40.13 -46.73
C CYS A 38 -37.03 -38.85 -45.89
N ILE A 39 -38.24 -38.30 -45.74
CA ILE A 39 -38.47 -37.11 -44.91
C ILE A 39 -38.13 -37.40 -43.44
N SER A 40 -38.57 -38.55 -42.91
CA SER A 40 -38.27 -38.95 -41.53
C SER A 40 -36.76 -39.09 -41.29
N PHE A 41 -36.03 -39.65 -42.25
CA PHE A 41 -34.57 -39.78 -42.19
C PHE A 41 -33.89 -38.41 -42.21
N CYS A 42 -34.33 -37.50 -43.08
CA CYS A 42 -33.83 -36.12 -43.11
C CYS A 42 -34.10 -35.38 -41.79
N LEU A 43 -35.29 -35.56 -41.19
CA LEU A 43 -35.62 -34.97 -39.89
C LEU A 43 -34.72 -35.51 -38.77
N ILE A 44 -34.41 -36.81 -38.77
CA ILE A 44 -33.48 -37.41 -37.80
C ILE A 44 -32.07 -36.82 -37.95
N LEU A 45 -31.56 -36.67 -39.18
CA LEU A 45 -30.25 -36.06 -39.42
C LEU A 45 -30.20 -34.60 -38.94
N LEU A 46 -31.25 -33.82 -39.19
CA LEU A 46 -31.37 -32.45 -38.69
C LEU A 46 -31.41 -32.40 -37.16
N ALA A 47 -32.16 -33.30 -36.53
CA ALA A 47 -32.21 -33.39 -35.07
C ALA A 47 -30.84 -33.74 -34.47
N ILE A 48 -30.12 -34.69 -35.06
CA ILE A 48 -28.75 -35.04 -34.66
C ILE A 48 -27.82 -33.82 -34.81
N TYR A 49 -27.89 -33.12 -35.93
CA TYR A 49 -27.10 -31.91 -36.17
C TYR A 49 -27.35 -30.82 -35.11
N ILE A 50 -28.62 -30.55 -34.78
CA ILE A 50 -29.01 -29.57 -33.75
C ILE A 50 -28.43 -29.96 -32.38
N VAL A 51 -28.53 -31.24 -31.98
CA VAL A 51 -27.98 -31.70 -30.69
C VAL A 51 -26.45 -31.54 -30.64
N LEU A 52 -25.74 -31.84 -31.73
CA LEU A 52 -24.29 -31.62 -31.81
C LEU A 52 -23.94 -30.13 -31.72
N GLN A 53 -24.71 -29.27 -32.38
CA GLN A 53 -24.50 -27.82 -32.36
C GLN A 53 -24.75 -27.23 -30.97
N ILE A 54 -25.82 -27.65 -30.28
CA ILE A 54 -26.11 -27.23 -28.91
C ILE A 54 -24.97 -27.64 -27.96
N ARG A 55 -24.47 -28.88 -28.07
CA ARG A 55 -23.32 -29.34 -27.27
C ARG A 55 -22.07 -28.49 -27.51
N LYS A 56 -21.79 -28.10 -28.76
CA LYS A 56 -20.65 -27.23 -29.08
C LYS A 56 -20.83 -25.82 -28.50
N ILE A 57 -22.02 -25.25 -28.63
CA ILE A 57 -22.34 -23.91 -28.09
C ILE A 57 -22.21 -23.89 -26.57
N SER A 58 -22.66 -24.94 -25.87
CA SER A 58 -22.52 -25.03 -24.42
C SER A 58 -21.06 -25.00 -23.97
N ARG A 59 -20.16 -25.75 -24.63
CA ARG A 59 -18.73 -25.72 -24.32
C ARG A 59 -18.11 -24.33 -24.54
N ILE A 60 -18.46 -23.67 -25.64
CA ILE A 60 -17.96 -22.32 -25.95
C ILE A 60 -18.44 -21.33 -24.89
N LYS A 61 -19.72 -21.40 -24.49
CA LYS A 61 -20.27 -20.56 -23.41
C LYS A 61 -19.54 -20.77 -22.09
N GLU A 62 -19.23 -22.01 -21.75
CA GLU A 62 -18.47 -22.35 -20.54
C GLU A 62 -17.06 -21.75 -20.58
N THR A 63 -16.32 -21.93 -21.68
CA THR A 63 -14.98 -21.34 -21.84
C THR A 63 -15.02 -19.80 -21.82
N LEU A 64 -16.07 -19.20 -22.38
CA LEU A 64 -16.27 -17.76 -22.37
C LEU A 64 -16.58 -17.25 -20.96
N SER A 65 -17.39 -18.00 -20.20
CA SER A 65 -17.69 -17.68 -18.80
C SER A 65 -16.43 -17.72 -17.94
N GLN A 66 -15.63 -18.78 -18.07
CA GLN A 66 -14.36 -18.92 -17.36
C GLN A 66 -13.38 -17.78 -17.72
N SER A 67 -13.26 -17.45 -19.00
CA SER A 67 -12.39 -16.34 -19.44
C SER A 67 -12.87 -14.99 -18.89
N ASN A 68 -14.19 -14.77 -18.84
CA ASN A 68 -14.78 -13.55 -18.29
C ASN A 68 -14.57 -13.45 -16.76
N GLU A 69 -14.69 -14.57 -16.04
CA GLU A 69 -14.36 -14.65 -14.62
C GLU A 69 -12.89 -14.33 -14.35
N GLN A 70 -11.97 -14.92 -15.13
CA GLN A 70 -10.53 -14.63 -15.04
C GLN A 70 -10.23 -13.16 -15.34
N LEU A 71 -10.86 -12.59 -16.37
CA LEU A 71 -10.69 -11.17 -16.72
C LEU A 71 -11.18 -10.26 -15.58
N LYS A 72 -12.30 -10.61 -14.94
CA LYS A 72 -12.84 -9.89 -13.80
C LYS A 72 -11.91 -9.99 -12.59
N GLU A 73 -11.38 -11.17 -12.30
CA GLU A 73 -10.40 -11.35 -11.23
C GLU A 73 -9.14 -10.53 -11.48
N LEU A 74 -8.61 -10.56 -12.71
CA LEU A 74 -7.42 -9.81 -13.07
C LEU A 74 -7.66 -8.30 -13.01
N ASN A 75 -8.83 -7.83 -13.45
CA ASN A 75 -9.23 -6.42 -13.35
C ASN A 75 -9.31 -5.99 -11.87
N ASN A 76 -9.93 -6.81 -11.01
CA ASN A 76 -9.98 -6.55 -9.57
C ASN A 76 -8.57 -6.48 -8.96
N ARG A 77 -7.68 -7.43 -9.30
CA ARG A 77 -6.28 -7.41 -8.84
C ARG A 77 -5.53 -6.18 -9.33
N LEU A 78 -5.75 -5.77 -10.58
CA LEU A 78 -5.15 -4.56 -11.15
C LEU A 78 -5.62 -3.30 -10.40
N ASN A 79 -6.91 -3.21 -10.07
CA ASN A 79 -7.46 -2.09 -9.32
C ASN A 79 -6.88 -2.03 -7.90
N LEU A 80 -6.80 -3.17 -7.20
CA LEU A 80 -6.17 -3.25 -5.88
C LEU A 80 -4.71 -2.80 -5.91
N MET A 81 -3.95 -3.25 -6.92
CA MET A 81 -2.55 -2.84 -7.09
C MET A 81 -2.42 -1.34 -7.41
N ASN A 82 -3.31 -0.80 -8.25
CA ASN A 82 -3.34 0.64 -8.54
C ASN A 82 -3.67 1.47 -7.29
N GLU A 83 -4.62 1.01 -6.46
CA GLU A 83 -4.95 1.65 -5.19
C GLU A 83 -3.75 1.62 -4.22
N GLU A 84 -3.07 0.48 -4.08
CA GLU A 84 -1.88 0.37 -3.24
C GLU A 84 -0.74 1.28 -3.73
N LEU A 85 -0.55 1.34 -5.06
CA LEU A 85 0.48 2.18 -5.68
C LEU A 85 0.19 3.66 -5.49
N ASN A 86 -1.08 4.07 -5.65
CA ASN A 86 -1.51 5.43 -5.36
C ASN A 86 -1.30 5.78 -3.88
N ARG A 87 -1.67 4.88 -2.95
CA ARG A 87 -1.45 5.10 -1.52
C ARG A 87 0.04 5.28 -1.20
N LYS A 88 0.90 4.39 -1.70
CA LYS A 88 2.36 4.51 -1.53
C LYS A 88 2.92 5.80 -2.15
N ASN A 89 2.38 6.23 -3.29
CA ASN A 89 2.79 7.47 -3.93
C ASN A 89 2.38 8.71 -3.11
N GLU A 90 1.17 8.70 -2.53
CA GLU A 90 0.73 9.73 -1.57
C GLU A 90 1.61 9.77 -0.33
N GLU A 91 1.89 8.62 0.30
CA GLU A 91 2.80 8.52 1.46
C GLU A 91 4.21 9.07 1.12
N LEU A 92 4.77 8.72 -0.04
CA LEU A 92 6.07 9.24 -0.49
C LEU A 92 6.03 10.76 -0.71
N HIS A 93 4.94 11.28 -1.29
CA HIS A 93 4.76 12.71 -1.49
C HIS A 93 4.64 13.45 -0.16
N GLU A 94 3.92 12.89 0.82
CA GLU A 94 3.84 13.45 2.18
C GLU A 94 5.20 13.47 2.87
N ILE A 95 5.97 12.38 2.80
CA ILE A 95 7.35 12.33 3.31
C ILE A 95 8.23 13.39 2.62
N GLY A 96 8.06 13.58 1.31
CA GLY A 96 8.72 14.63 0.53
C GLY A 96 8.42 16.02 1.08
N ASN A 97 7.13 16.36 1.21
CA ASN A 97 6.66 17.64 1.74
C ASN A 97 7.21 17.92 3.15
N VAL A 98 7.22 16.89 4.02
CA VAL A 98 7.77 17.01 5.38
C VAL A 98 9.27 17.33 5.35
N LYS A 99 10.05 16.63 4.51
CA LYS A 99 11.49 16.89 4.35
C LYS A 99 11.75 18.30 3.82
N GLU A 100 11.02 18.75 2.81
CA GLU A 100 11.16 20.11 2.26
C GLU A 100 10.87 21.19 3.32
N LYS A 101 9.82 21.01 4.11
CA LYS A 101 9.49 21.89 5.24
C LYS A 101 10.65 22.00 6.24
N TYR A 102 11.29 20.89 6.59
CA TYR A 102 12.45 20.92 7.49
C TYR A 102 13.69 21.57 6.87
N ILE A 103 13.92 21.40 5.56
CA ILE A 103 15.00 22.10 4.87
C ILE A 103 14.76 23.62 4.91
N ALA A 104 13.53 24.07 4.65
CA ALA A 104 13.18 25.48 4.77
C ALA A 104 13.39 26.01 6.20
N GLN A 105 12.88 25.29 7.21
CA GLN A 105 13.08 25.63 8.62
C GLN A 105 14.57 25.68 9.02
N PHE A 106 15.40 24.80 8.46
CA PHE A 106 16.84 24.81 8.69
C PHE A 106 17.49 26.10 8.17
N PHE A 107 17.17 26.51 6.94
CA PHE A 107 17.70 27.76 6.39
C PHE A 107 17.17 29.00 7.12
N ASP A 108 15.91 28.99 7.55
CA ASP A 108 15.34 30.04 8.40
C ASP A 108 16.09 30.14 9.73
N LEU A 109 16.43 29.01 10.33
CA LEU A 109 17.21 28.95 11.56
C LEU A 109 18.63 29.49 11.35
N CYS A 110 19.31 29.10 10.26
CA CYS A 110 20.62 29.64 9.90
C CYS A 110 20.57 31.16 9.71
N SER A 111 19.58 31.67 8.98
CA SER A 111 19.37 33.11 8.78
C SER A 111 19.12 33.84 10.11
N SER A 112 18.27 33.27 10.97
CA SER A 112 18.00 33.81 12.32
C SER A 112 19.27 33.87 13.17
N TYR A 113 20.10 32.83 13.15
CA TYR A 113 21.37 32.83 13.90
C TYR A 113 22.38 33.85 13.36
N ILE A 114 22.49 34.02 12.04
CA ILE A 114 23.34 35.07 11.44
C ILE A 114 22.89 36.44 11.95
N ASN A 115 21.58 36.74 11.87
CA ASN A 115 21.01 38.00 12.36
C ASN A 115 21.29 38.21 13.86
N LYS A 116 21.18 37.16 14.69
CA LYS A 116 21.49 37.23 16.12
C LYS A 116 22.97 37.54 16.38
N MET A 117 23.87 36.92 15.61
CA MET A 117 25.31 37.16 15.71
C MET A 117 25.69 38.58 15.28
N GLU A 118 25.09 39.08 14.19
CA GLU A 118 25.26 40.47 13.75
C GLU A 118 24.75 41.46 14.80
N ASN A 119 23.57 41.22 15.35
CA ASN A 119 23.02 42.03 16.43
C ASN A 119 23.92 42.04 17.67
N TYR A 120 24.48 40.89 18.03
CA TYR A 120 25.43 40.78 19.14
C TYR A 120 26.71 41.57 18.86
N GLN A 121 27.31 41.43 17.67
CA GLN A 121 28.47 42.25 17.27
C GLN A 121 28.16 43.75 17.31
N ASN A 122 27.01 44.16 16.78
CA ASN A 122 26.59 45.56 16.76
C ASN A 122 26.39 46.12 18.18
N GLN A 123 25.82 45.33 19.10
CA GLN A 123 25.68 45.73 20.50
C GLN A 123 27.05 45.90 21.18
N LEU A 124 27.98 44.95 20.98
CA LEU A 124 29.34 45.06 21.52
C LEU A 124 30.10 46.25 20.93
N TYR A 125 30.00 46.46 19.62
CA TYR A 125 30.61 47.60 18.92
C TYR A 125 30.10 48.93 19.47
N LYS A 126 28.77 49.07 19.66
CA LYS A 126 28.17 50.26 20.27
C LYS A 126 28.66 50.51 21.69
N LEU A 127 28.83 49.47 22.51
CA LEU A 127 29.40 49.63 23.86
C LEU A 127 30.87 50.06 23.80
N ALA A 128 31.64 49.53 22.85
CA ALA A 128 33.05 49.87 22.68
C ALA A 128 33.27 51.31 22.22
N ILE A 129 32.56 51.77 21.18
CA ILE A 129 32.74 53.12 20.63
C ILE A 129 32.23 54.23 21.56
N ASN A 130 31.25 53.91 22.42
CA ASN A 130 30.75 54.84 23.44
C ASN A 130 31.55 54.77 24.76
N HIS A 131 32.71 54.09 24.78
CA HIS A 131 33.57 53.95 25.97
C HIS A 131 32.90 53.31 27.20
N HIS A 132 31.84 52.52 27.00
CA HIS A 132 31.12 51.81 28.07
C HIS A 132 31.80 50.48 28.45
N TYR A 133 33.07 50.53 28.82
CA TYR A 133 33.92 49.34 28.99
C TYR A 133 33.46 48.41 30.13
N GLU A 134 32.94 48.94 31.23
CA GLU A 134 32.44 48.12 32.34
C GLU A 134 31.25 47.25 31.91
N MET A 135 30.29 47.85 31.19
CA MET A 135 29.13 47.14 30.64
C MET A 135 29.54 46.13 29.57
N LEU A 136 30.52 46.47 28.73
CA LEU A 136 31.08 45.56 27.73
C LEU A 136 31.69 44.31 28.37
N ILE A 137 32.55 44.48 29.38
CA ILE A 137 33.18 43.36 30.11
C ILE A 137 32.11 42.51 30.79
N LYS A 138 31.12 43.14 31.43
CA LYS A 138 30.00 42.43 32.05
C LYS A 138 29.23 41.59 31.04
N ARG A 139 28.97 42.13 29.85
CA ARG A 139 28.25 41.40 28.77
C ARG A 139 29.07 40.23 28.23
N LEU A 140 30.38 40.43 28.00
CA LEU A 140 31.27 39.38 27.49
C LEU A 140 31.49 38.24 28.48
N LYS A 141 31.48 38.52 29.79
CA LYS A 141 31.60 37.49 30.84
C LYS A 141 30.30 36.73 31.09
N SER A 142 29.15 37.27 30.71
CA SER A 142 27.86 36.65 30.96
C SER A 142 27.65 35.43 30.06
N THR A 143 27.23 34.30 30.65
CA THR A 143 26.76 33.12 29.89
C THR A 143 25.27 33.18 29.57
N SER A 144 24.53 34.12 30.15
CA SER A 144 23.06 34.14 30.09
C SER A 144 22.50 34.06 28.66
N GLN A 145 23.12 34.78 27.73
CA GLN A 145 22.70 34.77 26.33
C GLN A 145 23.02 33.41 25.66
N ILE A 146 24.12 32.76 26.04
CA ILE A 146 24.45 31.41 25.56
C ILE A 146 23.44 30.41 26.11
N ASP A 147 23.07 30.52 27.38
CA ASP A 147 22.09 29.65 28.03
C ASP A 147 20.70 29.79 27.38
N GLU A 148 20.27 31.01 27.05
CA GLU A 148 19.03 31.27 26.30
C GLU A 148 19.04 30.68 24.88
N GLU A 149 20.16 30.82 24.15
CA GLU A 149 20.32 30.21 22.83
C GLU A 149 20.36 28.68 22.89
N LEU A 150 20.93 28.12 23.96
CA LEU A 150 20.98 26.68 24.18
C LEU A 150 19.59 26.10 24.47
N GLU A 151 18.79 26.77 25.29
CA GLU A 151 17.40 26.36 25.52
C GLU A 151 16.55 26.47 24.25
N THR A 152 16.82 27.48 23.41
CA THR A 152 16.18 27.61 22.09
C THR A 152 16.56 26.46 21.17
N LEU A 153 17.85 26.11 21.11
CA LEU A 153 18.35 24.95 20.36
C LEU A 153 17.65 23.67 20.79
N TYR A 154 17.55 23.43 22.10
CA TYR A 154 16.92 22.23 22.63
C TYR A 154 15.43 22.14 22.31
N LYS A 155 14.68 23.24 22.46
CA LYS A 155 13.25 23.27 22.08
C LYS A 155 13.07 22.96 20.61
N HIS A 156 13.93 23.53 19.76
CA HIS A 156 13.87 23.30 18.32
C HIS A 156 14.20 21.84 17.97
N PHE A 157 15.27 21.29 18.57
CA PHE A 157 15.65 19.89 18.42
C PHE A 157 14.54 18.94 18.87
N ASP A 158 14.00 19.13 20.08
CA ASP A 158 12.95 18.27 20.65
C ASP A 158 11.69 18.30 19.76
N SER A 159 11.28 19.49 19.29
CA SER A 159 10.11 19.65 18.42
C SER A 159 10.28 18.98 17.06
N ILE A 160 11.42 19.18 16.39
CA ILE A 160 11.71 18.54 15.10
C ILE A 160 11.78 17.02 15.27
N PHE A 161 12.50 16.57 16.29
CA PHE A 161 12.70 15.14 16.53
C PHE A 161 11.39 14.42 16.81
N LEU A 162 10.54 14.96 17.70
CA LEU A 162 9.24 14.36 18.02
C LEU A 162 8.26 14.42 16.84
N SER A 163 8.36 15.43 15.98
CA SER A 163 7.54 15.46 14.76
C SER A 163 8.03 14.47 13.69
N LEU A 164 9.30 14.06 13.72
CA LEU A 164 9.84 13.00 12.85
C LEU A 164 9.55 11.60 13.42
N TYR A 165 9.57 11.45 14.74
CA TYR A 165 9.37 10.19 15.46
C TYR A 165 8.29 10.35 16.55
N PRO A 166 7.01 10.45 16.16
CA PRO A 166 5.92 10.75 17.10
C PRO A 166 5.75 9.71 18.20
N THR A 167 5.99 8.44 17.89
CA THR A 167 5.89 7.31 18.85
C THR A 167 7.17 7.11 19.66
N PHE A 168 8.22 7.94 19.49
CA PHE A 168 9.54 7.67 20.06
C PHE A 168 9.52 7.44 21.57
N ILE A 169 8.77 8.27 22.31
CA ILE A 169 8.73 8.18 23.78
C ILE A 169 8.06 6.87 24.21
N GLU A 170 6.97 6.50 23.53
CA GLU A 170 6.21 5.29 23.80
C GLU A 170 7.04 4.04 23.47
N ASP A 171 7.64 4.01 22.28
CA ASP A 171 8.52 2.94 21.83
C ASP A 171 9.77 2.82 22.72
N PHE A 172 10.36 3.95 23.12
CA PHE A 172 11.49 3.96 24.05
C PHE A 172 11.10 3.42 25.42
N ASN A 173 9.95 3.84 25.96
CA ASN A 173 9.44 3.35 27.23
C ASN A 173 9.06 1.86 27.17
N ALA A 174 8.67 1.32 26.01
CA ALA A 174 8.43 -0.12 25.84
C ALA A 174 9.71 -0.97 26.00
N LEU A 175 10.90 -0.37 25.81
CA LEU A 175 12.19 -1.02 26.03
C LEU A 175 12.67 -0.97 27.49
N LEU A 176 11.96 -0.27 28.37
CA LEU A 176 12.28 -0.13 29.79
C LEU A 176 11.41 -1.05 30.65
N ASN A 177 11.89 -1.32 31.86
CA ASN A 177 11.06 -1.98 32.89
C ASN A 177 9.88 -1.09 33.27
N GLU A 178 8.74 -1.69 33.64
CA GLU A 178 7.49 -0.97 33.94
C GLU A 178 7.67 0.14 34.99
N ASP A 179 8.46 -0.14 36.04
CA ASP A 179 8.73 0.80 37.14
C ASP A 179 9.76 1.89 36.78
N GLU A 180 10.40 1.79 35.61
CA GLU A 180 11.51 2.66 35.18
C GLU A 180 11.15 3.52 33.96
N LYS A 181 9.89 3.50 33.52
CA LYS A 181 9.39 4.32 32.41
C LYS A 181 9.59 5.81 32.67
N ILE A 182 9.95 6.54 31.62
CA ILE A 182 10.20 7.98 31.65
C ILE A 182 8.89 8.72 31.39
N THR A 183 8.45 9.52 32.36
CA THR A 183 7.33 10.47 32.19
C THR A 183 7.88 11.86 31.90
N LEU A 184 7.44 12.47 30.80
CA LEU A 184 7.81 13.84 30.48
C LEU A 184 7.10 14.85 31.38
N LYS A 185 7.76 15.98 31.64
CA LYS A 185 7.13 17.13 32.33
C LYS A 185 6.18 17.91 31.40
N SER A 186 6.39 17.81 30.09
CA SER A 186 5.59 18.43 29.04
C SER A 186 5.72 17.56 27.79
N GLU A 187 4.63 17.35 27.06
CA GLU A 187 4.56 16.44 25.90
C GLU A 187 5.54 16.77 24.77
N HIS A 188 6.10 17.98 24.74
CA HIS A 188 6.96 18.47 23.65
C HIS A 188 8.43 18.70 24.04
N LEU A 189 8.84 18.33 25.26
CA LEU A 189 10.17 18.62 25.78
C LEU A 189 10.85 17.35 26.28
N LEU A 190 11.92 16.97 25.59
CA LEU A 190 12.75 15.85 25.99
C LEU A 190 13.64 16.25 27.17
N ASN A 191 13.87 15.30 28.08
CA ASN A 191 14.91 15.46 29.09
C ASN A 191 16.30 15.12 28.50
N LYS A 192 17.38 15.38 29.25
CA LYS A 192 18.76 15.11 28.78
C LYS A 192 18.99 13.65 28.40
N GLU A 193 18.37 12.70 29.11
CA GLU A 193 18.49 11.27 28.83
C GLU A 193 17.89 10.95 27.46
N LEU A 194 16.65 11.36 27.23
CA LEU A 194 15.97 11.15 25.95
C LEU A 194 16.67 11.88 24.80
N ARG A 195 17.25 13.06 25.01
CA ARG A 195 18.02 13.75 23.97
C ARG A 195 19.26 12.96 23.54
N ILE A 196 19.95 12.27 24.46
CA ILE A 196 21.08 11.39 24.11
C ILE A 196 20.61 10.27 23.17
N TYR A 197 19.49 9.65 23.50
CA TYR A 197 18.94 8.55 22.72
C TYR A 197 18.26 8.99 21.42
N ALA A 198 17.72 10.20 21.38
CA ALA A 198 17.26 10.85 20.15
C ALA A 198 18.42 11.10 19.19
N LEU A 199 19.55 11.62 19.69
CA LEU A 199 20.77 11.79 18.89
C LEU A 199 21.31 10.45 18.38
N LEU A 200 21.31 9.41 19.23
CA LEU A 200 21.68 8.06 18.83
C LEU A 200 20.77 7.53 17.71
N ARG A 201 19.45 7.75 17.84
CA ARG A 201 18.46 7.35 16.84
C ARG A 201 18.64 8.06 15.50
N LEU A 202 19.07 9.31 15.51
CA LEU A 202 19.46 10.06 14.31
C LEU A 202 20.79 9.60 13.69
N GLY A 203 21.47 8.61 14.29
CA GLY A 203 22.74 8.05 13.81
C GLY A 203 23.98 8.75 14.35
N LEU A 204 23.84 9.69 15.30
CA LEU A 204 24.99 10.31 15.96
C LEU A 204 25.49 9.39 17.07
N VAL A 205 26.43 8.49 16.77
CA VAL A 205 26.96 7.51 17.75
C VAL A 205 28.12 8.07 18.59
N ASP A 206 28.83 9.08 18.07
CA ASP A 206 30.02 9.65 18.72
C ASP A 206 29.67 10.42 19.99
N SER A 207 30.14 9.90 21.14
CA SER A 207 29.88 10.49 22.46
C SER A 207 30.50 11.87 22.64
N ASN A 208 31.59 12.22 21.91
CA ASN A 208 32.15 13.57 21.93
C ASN A 208 31.20 14.56 21.26
N LYS A 209 30.61 14.18 20.12
CA LYS A 209 29.65 15.02 19.41
C LYS A 209 28.37 15.21 20.24
N MET A 210 27.86 14.15 20.88
CA MET A 210 26.74 14.24 21.81
C MET A 210 27.04 15.16 23.00
N ALA A 211 28.22 15.01 23.63
CA ALA A 211 28.65 15.85 24.75
C ALA A 211 28.73 17.33 24.35
N SER A 212 29.30 17.60 23.17
CA SER A 212 29.38 18.95 22.60
C SER A 212 27.99 19.55 22.34
N PHE A 213 27.08 18.78 21.74
CA PHE A 213 25.71 19.22 21.47
C PHE A 213 24.94 19.53 22.77
N LEU A 214 25.05 18.65 23.76
CA LEU A 214 24.35 18.77 25.04
C LEU A 214 25.06 19.66 26.07
N ARG A 215 26.17 20.31 25.69
CA ARG A 215 27.02 21.14 26.56
C ARG A 215 27.31 20.47 27.90
N CYS A 216 27.66 19.18 27.87
CA CYS A 216 27.98 18.40 29.07
C CYS A 216 29.28 17.63 28.89
N SER A 217 29.76 17.00 29.96
CA SER A 217 30.97 16.20 29.88
C SER A 217 30.71 14.86 29.18
N ILE A 218 31.72 14.30 28.54
CA ILE A 218 31.63 12.95 27.94
C ILE A 218 31.28 11.91 29.01
N SER A 219 31.82 12.08 30.24
CA SER A 219 31.46 11.24 31.39
C SER A 219 29.97 11.29 31.71
N THR A 220 29.34 12.47 31.62
CA THR A 220 27.89 12.62 31.77
C THR A 220 27.12 11.80 30.73
N ILE A 221 27.56 11.78 29.48
CA ILE A 221 26.96 10.95 28.43
C ILE A 221 27.06 9.46 28.78
N TYR A 222 28.25 8.98 29.18
CA TYR A 222 28.45 7.58 29.57
C TYR A 222 27.61 7.17 30.78
N ASN A 223 27.46 8.06 31.76
CA ASN A 223 26.64 7.82 32.94
C ASN A 223 25.17 7.68 32.57
N TYR A 224 24.63 8.56 31.72
CA TYR A 224 23.25 8.43 31.26
C TYR A 224 23.01 7.18 30.42
N ARG A 225 23.95 6.83 29.51
CA ARG A 225 23.83 5.60 28.71
C ARG A 225 23.85 4.35 29.59
N THR A 226 24.77 4.29 30.55
CA THR A 226 24.86 3.17 31.50
C THR A 226 23.61 3.09 32.37
N LYS A 227 23.11 4.22 32.87
CA LYS A 227 21.88 4.29 33.65
C LYS A 227 20.68 3.75 32.87
N MET A 228 20.50 4.14 31.61
CA MET A 228 19.38 3.67 30.81
C MET A 228 19.51 2.18 30.42
N ARG A 229 20.70 1.69 30.08
CA ARG A 229 20.91 0.25 29.86
C ARG A 229 20.55 -0.59 31.08
N ASN A 230 20.81 -0.09 32.29
CA ASN A 230 20.45 -0.80 33.53
C ASN A 230 18.93 -0.82 33.80
N LYS A 231 18.19 0.12 33.21
CA LYS A 231 16.72 0.21 33.32
C LYS A 231 16.00 -0.58 32.23
N SER A 232 16.75 -1.13 31.28
CA SER A 232 16.18 -1.85 30.14
C SER A 232 15.52 -3.15 30.58
N ARG A 233 14.42 -3.50 29.90
CA ARG A 233 13.77 -4.81 29.98
C ARG A 233 14.44 -5.86 29.10
N ILE A 234 15.21 -5.42 28.11
CA ILE A 234 15.93 -6.28 27.15
C ILE A 234 17.42 -6.38 27.52
N GLU A 235 18.17 -7.19 26.76
CA GLU A 235 19.60 -7.34 26.97
C GLU A 235 20.34 -6.00 26.81
N ARG A 236 21.31 -5.75 27.70
CA ARG A 236 21.99 -4.45 27.81
C ARG A 236 22.74 -4.07 26.55
N ASP A 237 23.31 -5.07 25.86
CA ASP A 237 24.11 -4.88 24.66
C ASP A 237 23.22 -4.62 23.43
N ASP A 238 21.96 -5.04 23.47
CA ASP A 238 20.98 -4.83 22.41
C ASP A 238 20.14 -3.56 22.57
N PHE A 239 20.09 -2.98 23.77
CA PHE A 239 19.24 -1.83 24.07
C PHE A 239 19.43 -0.66 23.10
N GLU A 240 20.68 -0.27 22.87
CA GLU A 240 21.00 0.85 21.99
C GLU A 240 20.70 0.55 20.52
N ASN A 241 20.92 -0.70 20.08
CA ASN A 241 20.57 -1.14 18.73
C ASN A 241 19.07 -1.06 18.51
N GLN A 242 18.26 -1.48 19.49
CA GLN A 242 16.80 -1.39 19.43
C GLN A 242 16.31 0.05 19.43
N VAL A 243 16.92 0.92 20.23
CA VAL A 243 16.61 2.36 20.18
C VAL A 243 16.87 2.92 18.79
N MET A 244 17.94 2.51 18.09
CA MET A 244 18.22 2.95 16.72
C MET A 244 17.20 2.45 15.68
N GLN A 245 16.40 1.43 15.98
CA GLN A 245 15.35 0.94 15.07
C GLN A 245 13.99 1.60 15.28
N ILE A 246 13.79 2.34 16.38
CA ILE A 246 12.49 2.96 16.70
C ILE A 246 11.95 3.79 15.52
N GLY A 247 10.72 3.55 15.08
CA GLY A 247 10.14 4.27 13.94
C GLY A 247 10.82 4.01 12.58
N LYS A 248 11.66 2.98 12.45
CA LYS A 248 11.93 2.40 11.12
C LYS A 248 10.76 1.47 10.81
N THR A 249 9.92 1.85 9.86
CA THR A 249 8.99 0.92 9.25
C THR A 249 9.83 -0.09 8.49
N ASP A 250 9.78 -1.36 8.88
CA ASP A 250 10.39 -2.42 8.09
C ASP A 250 9.82 -2.34 6.67
N ALA A 251 10.69 -2.09 5.70
CA ALA A 251 10.37 -2.37 4.31
C ALA A 251 10.27 -3.89 4.18
N GLN A 252 9.11 -4.46 4.47
CA GLN A 252 8.72 -5.80 4.06
C GLN A 252 8.18 -5.77 2.63
#